data_AF-A0A929BX30-F1
#
_entry.id   AF-A0A929BX30-F1
#
_cell.length_a   1.000
_cell.length_b   1.000
_cell.length_c   1.000
_cell.angle_alpha   90.00
_cell.angle_beta   90.00
_cell.angle_gamma   90.00
#
_symmetry.space_group_name_H-M   'P 1'
#
loop_
_entity.id
_entity.type
_entity.pdbx_description
1 polymer ?
#
loop_
_entity_poly.entity_id
_entity_poly.type
_entity_poly.pdbx_seq_one_letter_code
_entity_poly.pdbx_strand_id
1 'polypeptide(L)'
;MALVALRYEWPISALAPVLITILVIGLTLSVSGARRKELELSLLKLRQIAGYFNRRFMGDSSLSIFAIIDSLFRVDNPQLWDWARACDMSRRVFNTWCKSFLDRMESDIRSGRLETYLHTYLNELWLMNNHYYEFTEQFYEVAEKVKLPQETIAQYNRFVMEYNAFAQEFRDNISYFKKITRTEVEPPSVRFAKELALVE
;
A
#
# COMPACT_ATOMS: atom_id res chain seq x y z
N MET A 1 13.59 18.87 41.97
CA MET A 1 13.45 20.34 41.77
C MET A 1 12.35 20.93 42.65
N ALA A 2 11.09 20.46 42.58
CA ALA A 2 10.00 20.96 43.46
C ALA A 2 10.31 20.82 44.97
N LEU A 3 10.91 19.70 45.40
CA LEU A 3 11.36 19.46 46.78
C LEU A 3 12.56 20.32 47.22
N VAL A 4 13.36 20.83 46.28
CA VAL A 4 14.54 21.67 46.56
C VAL A 4 14.13 23.14 46.65
N ALA A 5 13.22 23.58 45.78
CA ALA A 5 12.68 24.95 45.78
C ALA A 5 11.84 25.26 47.03
N LEU A 6 11.08 24.27 47.54
CA LEU A 6 10.37 24.36 48.82
C LEU A 6 11.31 24.45 50.03
N ARG A 7 12.54 23.94 49.91
CA ARG A 7 13.54 23.94 50.99
C ARG A 7 14.44 25.19 50.99
N TYR A 8 14.51 25.92 49.89
CA TYR A 8 15.40 27.07 49.70
C TYR A 8 14.65 28.41 49.49
N GLU A 9 13.33 28.44 49.68
CA GLU A 9 12.48 29.66 49.56
C GLU A 9 12.76 30.49 48.29
N TRP A 10 12.86 29.82 47.13
CA TRP A 10 13.12 30.55 45.89
C TRP A 10 11.97 31.53 45.58
N PRO A 11 12.28 32.79 45.22
CA PRO A 11 11.26 33.76 44.86
C PRO A 11 10.46 33.25 43.65
N ILE A 12 9.15 33.54 43.65
CA ILE A 12 8.21 33.09 42.62
C ILE A 12 8.69 33.47 41.20
N SER A 13 9.39 34.61 41.07
CA SER A 13 10.02 35.07 39.83
C SER A 13 11.09 34.12 39.27
N ALA A 14 11.79 33.35 40.10
CA ALA A 14 12.77 32.35 39.68
C ALA A 14 12.14 30.96 39.46
N LEU A 15 11.06 30.65 40.18
CA LEU A 15 10.32 29.39 40.05
C LEU A 15 9.50 29.31 38.76
N ALA A 16 8.85 30.41 38.36
CA ALA A 16 8.01 30.49 37.17
C ALA A 16 8.74 30.08 35.86
N PRO A 17 9.92 30.62 35.51
CA PRO A 17 10.60 30.27 34.25
C PRO A 17 11.08 28.80 34.22
N VAL A 18 11.48 28.25 35.37
CA VAL A 18 11.89 26.84 35.48
C VAL A 18 10.71 25.91 35.21
N LEU A 19 9.54 26.20 35.79
CA LEU A 19 8.32 25.42 35.55
C LEU A 19 7.86 25.52 34.09
N ILE A 20 7.94 26.70 33.48
CA ILE A 20 7.62 26.88 32.05
C ILE A 20 8.55 26.03 31.18
N THR A 21 9.85 26.02 31.48
CA THR A 21 10.82 25.24 30.70
C THR A 21 10.56 23.75 30.83
N ILE A 22 10.29 23.25 32.04
CA ILE A 22 9.92 21.85 32.27
C ILE A 22 8.63 21.50 31.52
N LEU A 23 7.63 22.38 31.53
CA LEU A 23 6.37 22.18 30.81
C LEU A 23 6.61 22.07 29.30
N VAL A 24 7.41 22.98 28.73
CA VAL A 24 7.74 22.98 27.29
C VAL A 24 8.51 21.72 26.91
N ILE A 25 9.50 21.29 27.71
CA ILE A 25 10.23 20.04 27.47
C ILE A 25 9.28 18.84 27.57
N GLY A 26 8.42 18.79 28.59
CA GLY A 26 7.43 17.72 28.76
C GLY A 26 6.45 17.63 27.59
N LEU A 27 5.95 18.78 27.12
CA LEU A 27 5.05 18.87 25.96
C LEU A 27 5.74 18.41 24.68
N THR A 28 6.96 18.90 24.41
CA THR A 28 7.71 18.52 23.19
C THR A 28 8.03 17.02 23.16
N LEU A 29 8.43 16.43 24.29
CA LEU A 29 8.65 14.98 24.40
C LEU A 29 7.35 14.19 24.22
N SER A 30 6.24 14.66 24.79
CA SER A 30 4.92 14.02 24.65
C SER A 30 4.42 14.02 23.21
N VAL A 31 4.49 15.18 22.53
CA VAL A 31 4.13 15.30 21.11
C VAL A 31 5.00 14.42 20.24
N SER A 32 6.31 14.38 20.49
CA SER A 32 7.25 13.55 19.74
C SER A 32 6.97 12.05 19.94
N GLY A 33 6.67 11.64 21.17
CA GLY A 33 6.31 10.25 21.50
C GLY A 33 4.98 9.82 20.87
N ALA A 34 3.97 10.70 20.88
CA ALA A 34 2.69 10.44 20.21
C ALA A 34 2.87 10.28 18.69
N ARG A 35 3.64 11.18 18.06
CA ARG A 35 3.94 11.12 16.63
C ARG A 35 4.66 9.83 16.23
N ARG A 36 5.62 9.38 17.04
CA ARG A 36 6.34 8.13 16.80
C ARG A 36 5.41 6.90 16.84
N LYS A 37 4.51 6.83 17.82
CA LYS A 37 3.51 5.75 17.90
C LYS A 37 2.56 5.73 16.71
N GLU A 38 2.11 6.91 16.27
CA GLU A 38 1.25 7.03 15.10
C GLU A 38 1.98 6.57 13.82
N LEU A 39 3.25 6.92 13.68
CA LEU A 39 4.09 6.43 12.59
C LEU A 39 4.28 4.91 12.64
N GLU A 40 4.60 4.33 13.80
CA GLU A 40 4.72 2.87 13.96
C GLU A 40 3.44 2.12 13.52
N LEU A 41 2.27 2.63 13.93
CA LEU A 41 0.98 2.10 13.49
C LEU A 41 0.84 2.19 11.97
N SER A 42 1.22 3.33 11.39
CA SER A 42 1.15 3.54 9.95
C SER A 42 2.03 2.56 9.18
N LEU A 43 3.23 2.31 9.67
CA LEU A 43 4.20 1.38 9.07
C LEU A 43 3.68 -0.06 9.09
N LEU A 44 3.08 -0.48 10.22
CA LEU A 44 2.43 -1.79 10.32
C LEU A 44 1.30 -1.95 9.32
N LYS A 45 0.49 -0.89 9.14
CA LYS A 45 -0.61 -0.89 8.19
C LYS A 45 -0.13 -0.96 6.75
N LEU A 46 0.92 -0.21 6.40
CA LEU A 46 1.57 -0.31 5.08
C LEU A 46 2.06 -1.73 4.80
N ARG A 47 2.72 -2.36 5.79
CA ARG A 47 3.15 -3.76 5.69
C ARG A 47 1.98 -4.71 5.45
N GLN A 48 0.88 -4.53 6.18
CA GLN A 48 -0.31 -5.37 6.05
C GLN A 48 -0.90 -5.28 4.64
N ILE A 49 -1.03 -4.07 4.10
CA ILE A 49 -1.57 -3.82 2.76
C ILE A 49 -0.69 -4.47 1.69
N ALA A 50 0.63 -4.22 1.73
CA ALA A 50 1.55 -4.80 0.77
C ALA A 50 1.59 -6.33 0.87
N GLY A 51 1.57 -6.87 2.09
CA GLY A 51 1.53 -8.31 2.32
C GLY A 51 0.21 -8.94 1.85
N TYR A 52 -0.91 -8.24 2.02
CA TYR A 52 -2.20 -8.66 1.47
C TYR A 52 -2.16 -8.67 -0.05
N PHE A 53 -1.69 -7.59 -0.68
CA PHE A 53 -1.56 -7.50 -2.14
C PHE A 53 -0.74 -8.66 -2.69
N ASN A 54 0.46 -8.90 -2.14
CA ASN A 54 1.34 -9.96 -2.58
C ASN A 54 0.70 -11.36 -2.43
N ARG A 55 0.04 -11.64 -1.29
CA ARG A 55 -0.61 -12.93 -1.07
C ARG A 55 -1.81 -13.15 -2.00
N ARG A 56 -2.57 -12.09 -2.29
CA ARG A 56 -3.85 -12.20 -3.00
C ARG A 56 -3.71 -12.13 -4.51
N PHE A 57 -2.74 -11.37 -5.02
CA PHE A 57 -2.66 -11.00 -6.44
C PHE A 57 -1.35 -11.42 -7.12
N MET A 58 -0.37 -11.93 -6.36
CA MET A 58 0.94 -12.31 -6.88
C MET A 58 1.21 -13.81 -6.74
N GLY A 59 2.33 -14.25 -7.32
CA GLY A 59 2.75 -15.65 -7.30
C GLY A 59 1.76 -16.56 -8.04
N ASP A 60 1.41 -17.68 -7.41
CA ASP A 60 0.50 -18.69 -7.96
C ASP A 60 -0.97 -18.43 -7.59
N SER A 61 -1.32 -17.20 -7.18
CA SER A 61 -2.70 -16.88 -6.83
C SER A 61 -3.62 -17.00 -8.05
N SER A 62 -4.73 -17.73 -7.90
CA SER A 62 -5.79 -17.82 -8.90
C SER A 62 -6.55 -16.50 -9.10
N LEU A 63 -6.40 -15.54 -8.19
CA LEU A 63 -6.90 -14.17 -8.37
C LEU A 63 -5.84 -13.20 -8.88
N SER A 64 -4.69 -13.68 -9.34
CA SER A 64 -3.76 -12.83 -10.06
C SER A 64 -4.33 -12.48 -11.44
N ILE A 65 -4.15 -11.23 -11.88
CA ILE A 65 -4.49 -10.80 -13.24
C ILE A 65 -3.70 -11.62 -14.25
N PHE A 66 -2.46 -12.00 -13.92
CA PHE A 66 -1.64 -12.85 -14.79
C PHE A 66 -2.20 -14.27 -14.91
N ALA A 67 -2.77 -14.84 -13.83
CA ALA A 67 -3.45 -16.13 -13.89
C ALA A 67 -4.75 -16.08 -14.72
N ILE A 68 -5.43 -14.94 -14.70
CA ILE A 68 -6.61 -14.69 -15.54
C ILE A 68 -6.20 -14.52 -17.02
N ILE A 69 -5.12 -13.80 -17.29
CA ILE A 69 -4.53 -13.67 -18.64
C ILE A 69 -4.12 -15.05 -19.17
N ASP A 70 -3.53 -15.92 -18.35
CA ASP A 70 -3.18 -17.29 -18.74
C ASP A 70 -4.41 -18.12 -19.17
N SER A 71 -5.61 -17.79 -18.67
CA SER A 71 -6.84 -18.46 -19.12
C SER A 71 -7.17 -18.21 -20.60
N LEU A 72 -6.61 -17.15 -21.21
CA LEU A 72 -6.79 -16.85 -22.63
C LEU A 72 -6.17 -17.90 -23.56
N PHE A 73 -5.24 -18.74 -23.07
CA PHE A 73 -4.75 -19.88 -23.85
C PHE A 73 -5.85 -20.92 -24.17
N ARG A 74 -7.00 -20.86 -23.48
CA ARG A 74 -8.17 -21.71 -23.77
C ARG A 74 -9.02 -21.17 -24.92
N VAL A 75 -8.79 -19.94 -25.37
CA VAL A 75 -9.49 -19.32 -26.49
C VAL A 75 -8.68 -19.58 -27.76
N ASP A 76 -9.33 -20.05 -28.83
CA ASP A 76 -8.67 -20.30 -30.12
C ASP A 76 -8.39 -18.99 -30.86
N ASN A 77 -7.42 -18.22 -30.36
CA ASN A 77 -6.98 -16.95 -30.95
C ASN A 77 -5.46 -16.77 -30.78
N PRO A 78 -4.66 -16.96 -31.84
CA PRO A 78 -3.20 -16.85 -31.78
C PRO A 78 -2.68 -15.48 -31.32
N GLN A 79 -3.37 -14.39 -31.65
CA GLN A 79 -2.96 -13.04 -31.23
C GLN A 79 -3.08 -12.87 -29.71
N LEU A 80 -4.12 -13.46 -29.10
CA LEU A 80 -4.27 -13.45 -27.65
C LEU A 80 -3.19 -14.29 -26.97
N TRP A 81 -2.79 -15.40 -27.57
CA TRP A 81 -1.71 -16.23 -27.04
C TRP A 81 -0.37 -15.51 -27.05
N ASP A 82 -0.08 -14.75 -28.11
CA ASP A 82 1.15 -13.98 -28.21
C ASP A 82 1.18 -12.84 -27.17
N TRP A 83 0.06 -12.15 -26.98
CA TRP A 83 -0.07 -11.15 -25.91
C TRP A 83 0.06 -11.77 -24.51
N ALA A 84 -0.66 -12.86 -24.23
CA ALA A 84 -0.59 -13.56 -22.95
C ALA A 84 0.85 -14.05 -22.64
N ARG A 85 1.56 -14.54 -23.66
CA ARG A 85 2.96 -14.96 -23.53
C ARG A 85 3.89 -13.77 -23.23
N ALA A 86 3.65 -12.60 -23.83
CA ALA A 86 4.39 -11.39 -23.51
C ALA A 86 4.19 -10.95 -22.05
N CYS A 87 3.01 -11.20 -21.48
CA CYS A 87 2.73 -10.91 -20.06
C CYS A 87 3.47 -11.83 -19.08
N ASP A 88 4.01 -12.99 -19.49
CA ASP A 88 4.72 -13.90 -18.58
C ASP A 88 6.00 -13.26 -18.01
N MET A 89 6.74 -12.51 -18.83
CA MET A 89 7.91 -11.79 -18.34
C MET A 89 7.51 -10.70 -17.34
N SER A 90 6.42 -9.98 -17.61
CA SER A 90 5.86 -8.99 -16.68
C SER A 90 5.48 -9.63 -15.34
N ARG A 91 4.82 -10.80 -15.36
CA ARG A 91 4.48 -11.58 -14.16
C ARG A 91 5.71 -11.86 -13.30
N ARG A 92 6.80 -12.33 -13.90
CA ARG A 92 8.06 -12.65 -13.18
C ARG A 92 8.71 -11.42 -12.57
N VAL A 93 8.75 -10.32 -13.32
CA VAL A 93 9.27 -9.02 -12.84
C VAL A 93 8.44 -8.55 -11.66
N PHE A 94 7.12 -8.58 -11.78
CA PHE A 94 6.19 -8.19 -10.73
C PHE A 94 6.35 -9.04 -9.46
N ASN A 95 6.41 -10.36 -9.59
CA ASN A 95 6.63 -11.26 -8.45
C ASN A 95 7.94 -10.95 -7.73
N THR A 96 9.01 -10.70 -8.48
CA THR A 96 10.32 -10.34 -7.93
C THR A 96 10.29 -8.99 -7.24
N TRP A 97 9.63 -8.01 -7.85
CA TRP A 97 9.51 -6.65 -7.32
C TRP A 97 8.71 -6.64 -6.02
N CYS A 98 7.53 -7.26 -5.98
CA CYS A 98 6.71 -7.37 -4.76
C CYS A 98 7.44 -8.11 -3.64
N LYS A 99 8.13 -9.21 -3.94
CA LYS A 99 8.93 -9.93 -2.95
C LYS A 99 10.06 -9.07 -2.39
N SER A 100 10.84 -8.44 -3.27
CA SER A 100 11.98 -7.58 -2.87
C SER A 100 11.53 -6.37 -2.06
N PHE A 101 10.37 -5.80 -2.38
CA PHE A 101 9.75 -4.73 -1.59
C PHE A 101 9.41 -5.19 -0.18
N LEU A 102 8.74 -6.35 -0.05
CA LEU A 102 8.39 -6.91 1.26
C LEU A 102 9.62 -7.22 2.11
N ASP A 103 10.65 -7.84 1.50
CA ASP A 103 11.89 -8.20 2.18
C ASP A 103 12.62 -6.95 2.70
N ARG A 104 12.72 -5.89 1.88
CA ARG A 104 13.33 -4.61 2.30
C ARG A 104 12.54 -3.93 3.39
N MET A 105 11.22 -3.83 3.23
CA MET A 105 10.35 -3.23 4.23
C MET A 105 10.44 -3.97 5.56
N GLU A 106 10.48 -5.30 5.56
CA GLU A 106 10.65 -6.10 6.78
C GLU A 106 12.03 -5.86 7.44
N SER A 107 13.10 -5.83 6.65
CA SER A 107 14.44 -5.49 7.14
C SER A 107 14.50 -4.10 7.78
N ASP A 108 13.88 -3.10 7.15
CA ASP A 108 13.88 -1.73 7.63
C ASP A 108 12.98 -1.50 8.85
N ILE A 109 11.88 -2.27 8.97
CA ILE A 109 11.09 -2.33 10.20
C ILE A 109 11.94 -2.87 11.35
N ARG A 110 12.65 -3.98 11.13
CA ARG A 110 13.48 -4.62 12.18
C ARG A 110 14.64 -3.72 12.61
N SER A 111 15.20 -2.93 11.70
CA SER A 111 16.29 -1.99 12.00
C SER A 111 15.82 -0.63 12.52
N GLY A 112 14.51 -0.39 12.61
CA GLY A 112 13.94 0.88 13.08
C GLY A 112 14.14 2.06 12.12
N ARG A 113 14.50 1.81 10.85
CA ARG A 113 14.82 2.84 9.84
C ARG A 113 13.62 3.20 8.95
N LEU A 114 12.50 2.51 9.09
CA LEU A 114 11.37 2.63 8.17
C LEU A 114 10.73 4.04 8.18
N GLU A 115 10.81 4.79 9.28
CA GLU A 115 10.31 6.18 9.34
C GLU A 115 10.99 7.08 8.30
N THR A 116 12.30 6.89 8.07
CA THR A 116 13.08 7.65 7.08
C THR A 116 12.66 7.32 5.64
N TYR A 117 12.17 6.11 5.40
CA TYR A 117 11.84 5.61 4.06
C TYR A 117 10.34 5.48 3.79
N LEU A 118 9.47 5.88 4.73
CA LEU A 118 8.02 5.72 4.60
C LEU A 118 7.49 6.32 3.29
N HIS A 119 7.97 7.52 2.93
CA HIS A 119 7.60 8.15 1.66
C HIS A 119 8.01 7.31 0.44
N THR A 120 9.23 6.76 0.45
CA THR A 120 9.73 5.88 -0.61
C THR A 120 8.90 4.61 -0.74
N TYR A 121 8.59 3.94 0.38
CA TYR A 121 7.78 2.73 0.37
C TYR A 121 6.34 2.98 -0.09
N LEU A 122 5.75 4.11 0.30
CA LEU A 122 4.42 4.50 -0.17
C LEU A 122 4.39 4.75 -1.68
N ASN A 123 5.37 5.49 -2.20
CA ASN A 123 5.46 5.76 -3.64
C ASN A 123 5.69 4.47 -4.43
N GLU A 124 6.54 3.58 -3.94
CA GLU A 124 6.83 2.32 -4.63
C GLU A 124 5.62 1.38 -4.64
N LEU A 125 4.92 1.22 -3.51
CA LEU A 125 3.69 0.42 -3.47
C LEU A 125 2.61 1.01 -4.37
N TRP A 126 2.55 2.34 -4.47
CA TRP A 126 1.66 3.01 -5.40
C TRP A 126 1.99 2.71 -6.87
N LEU A 127 3.27 2.81 -7.25
CA LEU A 127 3.73 2.47 -8.59
C LEU A 127 3.42 1.01 -8.93
N MET A 128 3.64 0.08 -7.99
CA MET A 128 3.27 -1.32 -8.16
C MET A 128 1.78 -1.47 -8.47
N ASN A 129 0.92 -0.85 -7.67
CA ASN A 129 -0.53 -0.94 -7.86
C ASN A 129 -0.97 -0.35 -9.22
N ASN A 130 -0.41 0.79 -9.61
CA ASN A 130 -0.71 1.41 -10.90
C ASN A 130 -0.32 0.54 -12.09
N HIS A 131 0.89 -0.01 -12.09
CA HIS A 131 1.35 -0.87 -13.17
C HIS A 131 0.58 -2.21 -13.18
N TYR A 132 0.18 -2.72 -12.03
CA TYR A 132 -0.66 -3.90 -11.95
C TYR A 132 -2.06 -3.64 -12.54
N TYR A 133 -2.60 -2.44 -12.30
CA TYR A 133 -3.85 -1.99 -12.90
C TYR A 133 -3.77 -1.89 -14.42
N GLU A 134 -2.64 -1.52 -15.01
CA GLU A 134 -2.49 -1.45 -16.48
C GLU A 134 -2.77 -2.80 -17.14
N PHE A 135 -2.30 -3.92 -16.56
CA PHE A 135 -2.64 -5.26 -17.05
C PHE A 135 -4.13 -5.58 -16.86
N THR A 136 -4.73 -5.07 -15.79
CA THR A 136 -6.17 -5.24 -15.53
C THR A 136 -7.01 -4.53 -16.59
N GLU A 137 -6.64 -3.29 -16.91
CA GLU A 137 -7.28 -2.47 -17.94
C GLU A 137 -7.11 -3.10 -19.33
N GLN A 138 -5.90 -3.53 -19.68
CA GLN A 138 -5.64 -4.21 -20.95
C GLN A 138 -6.46 -5.51 -21.09
N PHE A 139 -6.54 -6.31 -20.02
CA PHE A 139 -7.36 -7.51 -20.05
C PHE A 139 -8.84 -7.18 -20.28
N TYR A 140 -9.35 -6.15 -19.59
CA TYR A 140 -10.73 -5.70 -19.77
C TYR A 140 -11.01 -5.28 -21.23
N GLU A 141 -10.13 -4.48 -21.83
CA GLU A 141 -10.26 -4.06 -23.23
C GLU A 141 -10.22 -5.23 -24.22
N VAL A 142 -9.43 -6.26 -23.93
CA VAL A 142 -9.40 -7.51 -24.71
C VAL A 142 -10.71 -8.28 -24.54
N ALA A 143 -11.19 -8.40 -23.31
CA ALA A 143 -12.41 -9.12 -22.98
C ALA A 143 -13.68 -8.49 -23.57
N GLU A 144 -13.71 -7.17 -23.77
CA GLU A 144 -14.81 -6.49 -24.46
C GLU A 144 -14.87 -6.83 -25.96
N LYS A 145 -13.75 -7.22 -26.57
CA LYS A 145 -13.61 -7.45 -28.02
C LYS A 145 -13.68 -8.91 -28.41
N VAL A 146 -13.54 -9.84 -27.45
CA VAL A 146 -13.43 -11.27 -27.71
C VAL A 146 -14.41 -12.06 -26.87
N LYS A 147 -15.04 -13.08 -27.46
CA LYS A 147 -15.90 -14.00 -26.72
C LYS A 147 -15.04 -14.89 -25.81
N LEU A 148 -15.09 -14.62 -24.51
CA LEU A 148 -14.38 -15.40 -23.50
C LEU A 148 -15.24 -16.56 -22.95
N PRO A 149 -14.61 -17.64 -22.45
CA PRO A 149 -15.30 -18.67 -21.70
C PRO A 149 -15.94 -18.08 -20.43
N GLN A 150 -17.12 -18.58 -20.07
CA GLN A 150 -17.85 -18.14 -18.87
C GLN A 150 -17.02 -18.30 -17.58
N GLU A 151 -16.20 -19.34 -17.49
CA GLU A 151 -15.28 -19.57 -16.36
C GLU A 151 -14.27 -18.42 -16.21
N THR A 152 -13.68 -17.96 -17.33
CA THR A 152 -12.74 -16.83 -17.34
C THR A 152 -13.43 -15.53 -16.91
N ILE A 153 -14.65 -15.27 -17.41
CA ILE A 153 -15.43 -14.09 -17.03
C ILE A 153 -15.74 -14.12 -15.53
N ALA A 154 -16.20 -15.27 -15.01
CA ALA A 154 -16.50 -15.44 -13.60
C ALA A 154 -15.25 -15.28 -12.71
N GLN A 155 -14.10 -15.81 -13.14
CA GLN A 155 -12.83 -15.65 -12.44
C GLN A 155 -12.40 -14.19 -12.41
N TYR A 156 -12.50 -13.49 -13.53
CA TYR A 156 -12.18 -12.07 -13.63
C TYR A 156 -13.10 -11.21 -12.74
N ASN A 157 -14.41 -11.43 -12.76
CA ASN A 157 -15.32 -10.67 -11.90
C ASN A 157 -15.07 -10.91 -10.40
N ARG A 158 -14.66 -12.12 -9.99
CA ARG A 158 -14.19 -12.38 -8.61
C ARG A 158 -12.93 -11.58 -8.28
N PHE A 159 -11.98 -11.52 -9.21
CA PHE A 159 -10.80 -10.67 -9.07
C PHE A 159 -11.18 -9.19 -8.95
N VAL A 160 -12.10 -8.69 -9.79
CA VAL A 160 -12.55 -7.28 -9.74
C VAL A 160 -13.10 -6.91 -8.38
N MET A 161 -13.97 -7.75 -7.79
CA MET A 161 -14.50 -7.50 -6.45
C MET A 161 -13.39 -7.38 -5.39
N GLU A 162 -12.45 -8.32 -5.39
CA GLU A 162 -11.35 -8.37 -4.41
C GLU A 162 -10.34 -7.24 -4.63
N TYR A 163 -9.99 -6.97 -5.88
CA TYR A 163 -9.09 -5.89 -6.25
C TYR A 163 -9.70 -4.53 -5.91
N ASN A 164 -10.99 -4.31 -6.17
CA ASN A 164 -11.65 -3.04 -5.85
C ASN A 164 -11.77 -2.82 -4.34
N ALA A 165 -12.03 -3.88 -3.56
CA ALA A 165 -11.99 -3.79 -2.11
C ALA A 165 -10.58 -3.41 -1.60
N PHE A 166 -9.55 -4.05 -2.13
CA PHE A 166 -8.16 -3.70 -1.84
C PHE A 166 -7.83 -2.26 -2.25
N ALA A 167 -8.20 -1.85 -3.46
CA ALA A 167 -7.91 -0.53 -4.02
C ALA A 167 -8.56 0.59 -3.16
N GLN A 168 -9.79 0.37 -2.70
CA GLN A 168 -10.47 1.26 -1.79
C GLN A 168 -9.72 1.37 -0.45
N GLU A 169 -9.38 0.24 0.16
CA GLU A 169 -8.59 0.23 1.40
C GLU A 169 -7.24 0.92 1.21
N PHE A 170 -6.55 0.67 0.10
CA PHE A 170 -5.27 1.29 -0.22
C PHE A 170 -5.38 2.82 -0.33
N ARG A 171 -6.41 3.31 -1.03
CA ARG A 171 -6.70 4.75 -1.15
C ARG A 171 -6.94 5.41 0.20
N ASP A 172 -7.74 4.78 1.06
CA ASP A 172 -8.06 5.29 2.40
C ASP A 172 -6.81 5.35 3.27
N ASN A 173 -5.95 4.34 3.15
CA ASN A 173 -4.67 4.27 3.84
C ASN A 173 -3.67 5.33 3.39
N ILE A 174 -3.50 5.54 2.09
CA ILE A 174 -2.63 6.61 1.57
C ILE A 174 -3.11 7.99 2.04
N SER A 175 -4.43 8.21 2.01
CA SER A 175 -5.03 9.46 2.49
C SER A 175 -4.72 9.69 3.98
N TYR A 176 -4.77 8.63 4.79
CA TYR A 176 -4.37 8.67 6.20
C TYR A 176 -2.86 8.95 6.35
N PHE A 177 -2.00 8.27 5.59
CA PHE A 177 -0.55 8.47 5.65
C PHE A 177 -0.15 9.89 5.30
N LYS A 178 -0.75 10.47 4.24
CA LYS A 178 -0.51 11.86 3.84
C LYS A 178 -0.75 12.85 4.98
N LYS A 179 -1.82 12.65 5.76
CA LYS A 179 -2.18 13.51 6.89
C LYS A 179 -1.09 13.51 7.98
N ILE A 180 -0.42 12.37 8.18
CA ILE A 180 0.56 12.17 9.25
C ILE A 180 1.95 12.65 8.82
N THR A 181 2.35 12.36 7.59
CA THR A 181 3.69 12.66 7.10
C THR A 181 3.84 14.09 6.58
N ARG A 182 2.73 14.84 6.41
CA ARG A 182 2.70 16.15 5.73
C ARG A 182 3.41 16.13 4.37
N THR A 183 3.43 14.97 3.72
CA THR A 183 4.10 14.80 2.42
C THR A 183 3.22 15.30 1.30
N GLU A 184 3.81 15.95 0.30
CA GLU A 184 3.16 16.46 -0.93
C GLU A 184 2.76 15.35 -1.91
N VAL A 185 2.63 14.10 -1.48
CA VAL A 185 2.10 13.02 -2.33
C VAL A 185 0.64 13.36 -2.60
N GLU A 186 0.28 13.72 -3.83
CA GLU A 186 -1.13 13.83 -4.22
C GLU A 186 -1.83 12.50 -3.95
N PRO A 187 -3.05 12.50 -3.36
CA PRO A 187 -3.78 11.25 -3.17
C PRO A 187 -3.92 10.64 -4.56
N PRO A 188 -3.29 9.48 -4.81
CA PRO A 188 -3.24 8.98 -6.15
C PRO A 188 -4.66 8.67 -6.60
N SER A 189 -4.92 8.89 -7.89
CA SER A 189 -6.08 8.36 -8.59
C SER A 189 -5.98 6.84 -8.59
N VAL A 190 -6.27 6.20 -7.45
CA VAL A 190 -6.38 4.74 -7.37
C VAL A 190 -7.54 4.36 -8.29
N ARG A 191 -7.22 3.55 -9.30
CA ARG A 191 -8.15 3.15 -10.34
C ARG A 191 -8.84 1.84 -9.95
N PHE A 192 -10.15 1.78 -10.20
CA PHE A 192 -10.97 0.60 -9.98
C PHE A 192 -11.11 -0.22 -11.26
N ALA A 193 -11.08 -1.53 -11.11
CA ALA A 193 -11.32 -2.47 -12.19
C ALA A 193 -12.81 -2.50 -12.52
N LYS A 194 -13.12 -2.69 -13.81
CA LYS A 194 -14.50 -2.79 -14.31
C LYS A 194 -14.91 -4.24 -14.42
N GLU A 195 -16.16 -4.54 -14.08
CA GLU A 195 -16.75 -5.87 -14.24
C GLU A 195 -17.12 -6.13 -15.70
N LEU A 196 -17.04 -7.39 -16.11
CA LEU A 196 -17.55 -7.86 -17.40
C LEU A 196 -19.00 -8.30 -17.25
N ALA A 197 -19.84 -7.93 -18.21
CA ALA A 197 -21.21 -8.42 -18.26
C ALA A 197 -21.21 -9.95 -18.45
N LEU A 198 -21.99 -10.65 -17.63
CA LEU A 198 -22.31 -12.05 -17.90
C LEU A 198 -23.26 -12.06 -19.10
N VAL A 199 -22.77 -12.50 -20.25
CA VAL A 199 -23.64 -12.74 -21.40
C VAL A 199 -24.47 -13.97 -21.06
N GLU A 200 -25.78 -13.77 -20.83
CA GLU A 200 -26.77 -14.85 -20.67
C GLU A 200 -26.88 -15.70 -21.94
#